data_AF-A0A353RUE5-F1
#
_entry.id   AF-A0A353RUE5-F1
#
_cell.length_a   1.000
_cell.length_b   1.000
_cell.length_c   1.000
_cell.angle_alpha   90.00
_cell.angle_beta   90.00
_cell.angle_gamma   90.00
#
_symmetry.space_group_name_H-M   'P 1'
#
loop_
_entity.id
_entity.type
_entity.pdbx_description
1 polymer ?
#
loop_
_entity_poly.entity_id
_entity_poly.type
_entity_poly.pdbx_seq_one_letter_code
_entity_poly.pdbx_strand_id
1 'polypeptide(L)'
;MEKLNFQKSIYLTKDAFILIFAAYALDVIYARLTTFALGLWLAPLFLVLKIFLFGGIFATCIDMIFKENYRITLFRTLKNCQKYAWSYLLLLAAMVMVYVFLTTFFEAFNQLSFLQAKNHFQFFVYPLIAYLIIISKYGSTLKKGHCKGFFSCFVLGVFTAAYCLDIFLFYFSEIIDVANFEIPRITLFLSRSLQTFMFFYVAVLIADPYLPEEKEGNGKELYLIRPISKGLPGYFSRFVVRKYPSFFHVLRALTPANYKVKEFDQKVFSERDYKPGKLVAITCYTSNAFQAYHIARKFKKRGSTVVMGGPHVNFLPQEALEYCDSVVIGEAEGVWPKLIEDHEKGELQKMYSGEPLENFYEKTDDFILKDLDKNKDIFLEVTRGCKYGCDFCTIPSLSFGRIRRRPIENIAKMIEKTKKKKMFFYFLDNNIFADPEYARELFNELKQHKIRWVGSSSLDIAKNDEDLELLKQSGCVELLIGYEIFSLSSEKEKRGKYSLADEYLSLTKKIKKKGIAIKAQFILGFESDTIKSYWHLWKFAFTLHPTESAVSVLTPLPGSKLFQKMTQEDRIINLNWSNYALDRVVFKHPFLNEWVLSSGYYAYFLFFHLTTSITGHLFLFILVVADYLF
;
A
#
# COMPACT_ATOMS: atom_id res chain seq x y z
N MET A 1 -6.23 -30.28 3.01
CA MET A 1 -6.82 -29.05 3.57
C MET A 1 -5.87 -28.38 4.56
N GLU A 2 -5.37 -29.10 5.55
CA GLU A 2 -4.47 -28.58 6.59
C GLU A 2 -3.16 -27.97 6.06
N LYS A 3 -2.48 -28.63 5.10
CA LYS A 3 -1.29 -28.05 4.42
C LYS A 3 -1.58 -26.71 3.73
N LEU A 4 -2.80 -26.55 3.17
CA LEU A 4 -3.22 -25.30 2.53
C LEU A 4 -3.49 -24.21 3.57
N ASN A 5 -4.09 -24.57 4.71
CA ASN A 5 -4.32 -23.65 5.83
C ASN A 5 -2.99 -23.17 6.40
N PHE A 6 -2.03 -24.08 6.61
CA PHE A 6 -0.68 -23.74 7.04
C PHE A 6 0.01 -22.76 6.09
N GLN A 7 0.00 -23.05 4.78
CA GLN A 7 0.54 -22.13 3.77
C GLN A 7 -0.15 -20.76 3.81
N LYS A 8 -1.49 -20.73 3.85
CA LYS A 8 -2.27 -19.49 3.95
C LYS A 8 -1.89 -18.67 5.17
N SER A 9 -1.66 -19.30 6.31
CA SER A 9 -1.24 -18.63 7.53
C SER A 9 0.18 -18.06 7.42
N ILE A 10 1.13 -18.79 6.81
CA ILE A 10 2.47 -18.24 6.52
C ILE A 10 2.35 -16.98 5.65
N TYR A 11 1.53 -17.01 4.60
CA TYR A 11 1.32 -15.85 3.75
C TYR A 11 0.72 -14.67 4.53
N LEU A 12 -0.30 -14.90 5.35
CA LEU A 12 -0.91 -13.86 6.17
C LEU A 12 0.08 -13.26 7.20
N THR A 13 0.91 -14.09 7.83
CA THR A 13 1.96 -13.62 8.75
C THR A 13 3.01 -12.80 8.03
N LYS A 14 3.52 -13.29 6.90
CA LYS A 14 4.47 -12.55 6.06
C LYS A 14 3.89 -11.22 5.63
N ASP A 15 2.63 -11.23 5.22
CA ASP A 15 1.92 -10.02 4.84
C ASP A 15 1.84 -9.07 6.04
N ALA A 16 1.49 -9.55 7.23
CA ALA A 16 1.36 -8.73 8.44
C ALA A 16 2.69 -8.28 9.07
N PHE A 17 3.84 -8.35 8.38
CA PHE A 17 5.17 -8.01 8.93
C PHE A 17 5.22 -6.66 9.67
N ILE A 18 4.58 -5.62 9.12
CA ILE A 18 4.56 -4.29 9.74
C ILE A 18 3.73 -4.29 11.03
N LEU A 19 2.66 -5.08 11.07
CA LEU A 19 1.85 -5.24 12.27
C LEU A 19 2.61 -6.03 13.32
N ILE A 20 3.41 -7.02 12.90
CA ILE A 20 4.31 -7.77 13.77
C ILE A 20 5.38 -6.84 14.35
N PHE A 21 5.99 -6.00 13.50
CA PHE A 21 6.97 -5.02 13.94
C PHE A 21 6.37 -3.99 14.90
N ALA A 22 5.17 -3.47 14.59
CA ALA A 22 4.45 -2.57 15.48
C ALA A 22 4.08 -3.25 16.81
N ALA A 23 3.61 -4.50 16.79
CA ALA A 23 3.31 -5.28 17.99
C ALA A 23 4.57 -5.49 18.84
N TYR A 24 5.67 -5.90 18.20
CA TYR A 24 6.98 -6.06 18.83
C TYR A 24 7.45 -4.76 19.47
N ALA A 25 7.47 -3.65 18.73
CA ALA A 25 7.89 -2.35 19.22
C ALA A 25 7.05 -1.90 20.41
N LEU A 26 5.71 -1.99 20.31
CA LEU A 26 4.82 -1.65 21.41
C LEU A 26 5.02 -2.55 22.64
N ASP A 27 5.27 -3.84 22.47
CA ASP A 27 5.49 -4.76 23.58
C ASP A 27 6.82 -4.51 24.29
N VAL A 28 7.89 -4.23 23.54
CA VAL A 28 9.21 -3.86 24.09
C VAL A 28 9.11 -2.56 24.88
N ILE A 29 8.53 -1.53 24.27
CA ILE A 29 8.34 -0.22 24.89
C ILE A 29 7.45 -0.36 26.14
N TYR A 30 6.30 -1.03 26.04
CA TYR A 30 5.40 -1.17 27.19
C TYR A 30 6.04 -1.94 28.36
N ALA A 31 6.76 -3.04 28.09
CA ALA A 31 7.39 -3.85 29.13
C ALA A 31 8.44 -3.08 29.96
N ARG A 32 9.16 -2.17 29.31
CA ARG A 32 10.16 -1.34 29.98
C ARG A 32 9.56 -0.09 30.63
N LEU A 33 8.42 0.46 30.14
CA LEU A 33 7.77 1.61 30.81
C LEU A 33 7.29 1.21 32.20
N THR A 34 6.89 -0.04 32.37
CA THR A 34 6.44 -0.58 33.65
C THR A 34 7.56 -0.77 34.67
N THR A 35 8.84 -0.61 34.28
CA THR A 35 10.00 -0.77 35.18
C THR A 35 10.63 0.56 35.63
N PHE A 36 10.23 1.71 35.08
CA PHE A 36 10.80 3.03 35.41
C PHE A 36 9.78 4.00 36.04
N ALA A 37 10.21 4.82 37.00
CA ALA A 37 9.35 5.78 37.71
C ALA A 37 8.68 6.83 36.81
N LEU A 38 9.37 7.31 35.76
CA LEU A 38 8.80 8.21 34.74
C LEU A 38 7.87 7.48 33.75
N GLY A 39 7.99 6.15 33.64
CA GLY A 39 7.20 5.34 32.71
C GLY A 39 5.72 5.20 33.11
N LEU A 40 5.37 5.52 34.36
CA LEU A 40 3.98 5.53 34.85
C LEU A 40 3.07 6.50 34.08
N TRP A 41 3.60 7.58 33.51
CA TRP A 41 2.81 8.57 32.74
C TRP A 41 2.62 8.18 31.27
N LEU A 42 3.55 7.42 30.69
CA LEU A 42 3.51 7.00 29.28
C LEU A 42 2.93 5.59 29.09
N ALA A 43 2.99 4.74 30.12
CA ALA A 43 2.44 3.39 30.07
C ALA A 43 0.95 3.35 29.67
N PRO A 44 0.08 4.29 30.14
CA PRO A 44 -1.31 4.34 29.69
C PRO A 44 -1.45 4.61 28.19
N LEU A 45 -0.64 5.50 27.61
CA LEU A 45 -0.67 5.80 26.18
C LEU A 45 -0.29 4.57 25.34
N PHE A 46 0.78 3.87 25.71
CA PHE A 46 1.21 2.65 25.01
C PHE A 46 0.26 1.48 25.22
N LEU A 47 -0.42 1.41 26.37
CA LEU A 47 -1.52 0.47 26.58
C LEU A 47 -2.68 0.75 25.62
N VAL A 48 -3.07 2.03 25.43
CA VAL A 48 -4.10 2.42 24.45
C VAL A 48 -3.70 2.02 23.02
N LEU A 49 -2.43 2.25 22.63
CA LEU A 49 -1.92 1.83 21.32
C LEU A 49 -1.94 0.31 21.13
N LYS A 50 -1.58 -0.46 22.16
CA LYS A 50 -1.71 -1.93 22.14
C LYS A 50 -3.16 -2.36 22.00
N ILE A 51 -4.08 -1.76 22.77
CA ILE A 51 -5.52 -2.04 22.67
C ILE A 51 -6.01 -1.76 21.24
N PHE A 52 -5.58 -0.65 20.63
CA PHE A 52 -5.92 -0.31 19.25
C PHE A 52 -5.39 -1.36 18.23
N LEU A 53 -4.14 -1.80 18.38
CA LEU A 53 -3.53 -2.80 17.52
C LEU A 53 -4.23 -4.16 17.64
N PHE A 54 -4.33 -4.70 18.85
CA PHE A 54 -4.86 -6.05 19.09
C PHE A 54 -6.39 -6.12 19.01
N GLY A 55 -7.11 -5.09 19.47
CA GLY A 55 -8.58 -5.03 19.41
C GLY A 55 -9.10 -4.54 18.05
N GLY A 56 -8.38 -3.65 17.38
CA GLY A 56 -8.80 -3.04 16.12
C GLY A 56 -8.24 -3.71 14.88
N ILE A 57 -6.90 -3.72 14.75
CA ILE A 57 -6.24 -4.14 13.52
C ILE A 57 -6.36 -5.65 13.33
N PHE A 58 -6.07 -6.44 14.36
CA PHE A 58 -6.18 -7.91 14.29
C PHE A 58 -7.62 -8.38 14.03
N ALA A 59 -8.62 -7.77 14.67
CA ALA A 59 -10.03 -8.01 14.35
C ALA A 59 -10.36 -7.69 12.89
N THR A 60 -9.81 -6.59 12.34
CA THR A 60 -9.99 -6.24 10.93
C THR A 60 -9.31 -7.25 9.99
N CYS A 61 -8.18 -7.85 10.40
CA CYS A 61 -7.53 -8.92 9.64
C CYS A 61 -8.39 -10.19 9.61
N ILE A 62 -9.10 -10.51 10.69
CA ILE A 62 -10.05 -11.64 10.71
C ILE A 62 -11.18 -11.40 9.70
N ASP A 63 -11.68 -10.17 9.56
CA ASP A 63 -12.70 -9.84 8.55
C ASP A 63 -12.24 -10.10 7.13
N MET A 64 -10.93 -9.93 6.86
CA MET A 64 -10.34 -10.25 5.58
C MET A 64 -10.29 -11.76 5.34
N ILE A 65 -10.04 -12.56 6.39
CA ILE A 65 -10.06 -14.02 6.30
C ILE A 65 -11.47 -14.50 5.92
N PHE A 66 -12.51 -13.95 6.56
CA PHE A 66 -13.92 -14.25 6.29
C PHE A 66 -14.48 -13.62 5.00
N LYS A 67 -13.64 -12.92 4.22
CA LYS A 67 -14.01 -12.27 2.95
C LYS A 67 -15.13 -11.24 3.06
N GLU A 68 -15.44 -10.74 4.25
CA GLU A 68 -16.41 -9.65 4.40
C GLU A 68 -15.92 -8.37 3.69
N ASN A 69 -14.61 -8.15 3.71
CA ASN A 69 -13.95 -7.04 3.03
C ASN A 69 -12.49 -7.39 2.77
N TYR A 70 -11.95 -6.86 1.67
CA TYR A 70 -10.57 -7.11 1.26
C TYR A 70 -9.60 -5.98 1.66
N ARG A 71 -9.99 -5.07 2.57
CA ARG A 71 -9.23 -3.86 2.92
C ARG A 71 -9.24 -3.54 4.42
N ILE A 72 -8.09 -3.07 4.93
CA ILE A 72 -7.96 -2.47 6.26
C ILE A 72 -8.14 -0.96 6.10
N THR A 73 -9.04 -0.36 6.88
CA THR A 73 -9.30 1.10 6.85
C THR A 73 -9.34 1.62 8.28
N LEU A 74 -8.83 2.83 8.52
CA LEU A 74 -8.81 3.44 9.86
C LEU A 74 -10.20 3.44 10.52
N PHE A 75 -11.25 3.81 9.77
CA PHE A 75 -12.62 3.80 10.27
C PHE A 75 -13.06 2.42 10.77
N ARG A 76 -12.79 1.36 10.00
CA ARG A 76 -13.16 -0.01 10.38
C ARG A 76 -12.29 -0.53 11.52
N THR A 77 -11.01 -0.20 11.52
CA THR A 77 -10.10 -0.49 12.63
C THR A 77 -10.59 0.14 13.92
N LEU A 78 -11.02 1.40 13.90
CA LEU A 78 -11.62 2.08 15.05
C LEU A 78 -12.93 1.41 15.49
N LYS A 79 -13.82 1.08 14.56
CA LYS A 79 -15.07 0.38 14.86
C LYS A 79 -14.83 -1.00 15.50
N ASN A 80 -13.90 -1.77 14.96
CA ASN A 80 -13.52 -3.06 15.52
C ASN A 80 -12.83 -2.87 16.90
N CYS A 81 -11.97 -1.86 17.04
CA CYS A 81 -11.34 -1.53 18.32
C CYS A 81 -12.39 -1.23 19.40
N GLN A 82 -13.37 -0.37 19.12
CA GLN A 82 -14.46 -0.05 20.05
C GLN A 82 -15.21 -1.30 20.53
N LYS A 83 -15.38 -2.29 19.65
CA LYS A 83 -16.10 -3.53 19.96
C LYS A 83 -15.26 -4.57 20.70
N TYR A 84 -13.98 -4.71 20.35
CA TYR A 84 -13.14 -5.84 20.79
C TYR A 84 -12.00 -5.45 21.74
N ALA A 85 -11.78 -4.16 22.00
CA ALA A 85 -10.79 -3.68 22.97
C ALA A 85 -10.93 -4.35 24.34
N TRP A 86 -12.15 -4.50 24.83
CA TRP A 86 -12.44 -5.13 26.13
C TRP A 86 -12.03 -6.60 26.19
N SER A 87 -12.17 -7.36 25.09
CA SER A 87 -11.74 -8.75 25.06
C SER A 87 -10.23 -8.89 25.24
N TYR A 88 -9.45 -7.98 24.64
CA TYR A 88 -8.01 -7.93 24.83
C TYR A 88 -7.62 -7.55 26.26
N LEU A 89 -8.28 -6.52 26.81
CA LEU A 89 -8.04 -6.06 28.18
C LEU A 89 -8.32 -7.16 29.21
N LEU A 90 -9.43 -7.88 29.04
CA LEU A 90 -9.83 -8.97 29.94
C LEU A 90 -8.84 -10.13 29.91
N LEU A 91 -8.31 -10.48 28.73
CA LEU A 91 -7.27 -11.50 28.61
C LEU A 91 -5.93 -11.09 29.23
N LEU A 92 -5.55 -9.82 29.09
CA LEU A 92 -4.37 -9.28 29.78
C LEU A 92 -4.55 -9.32 31.30
N ALA A 93 -5.72 -8.92 31.81
CA ALA A 93 -6.02 -8.98 33.23
C ALA A 93 -6.01 -10.42 33.76
N ALA A 94 -6.62 -11.37 33.01
CA ALA A 94 -6.61 -12.78 33.35
C ALA A 94 -5.18 -13.35 33.40
N MET A 95 -4.32 -12.99 32.46
CA MET A 95 -2.91 -13.39 32.46
C MET A 95 -2.19 -12.93 33.73
N VAL A 96 -2.39 -11.67 34.14
CA VAL A 96 -1.79 -11.13 35.37
C VAL A 96 -2.31 -11.87 36.60
N MET A 97 -3.62 -12.12 36.68
CA MET A 97 -4.21 -12.88 37.79
C MET A 97 -3.68 -14.31 37.86
N VAL A 98 -3.55 -15.00 36.72
CA VAL A 98 -2.99 -16.36 36.66
C VAL A 98 -1.52 -16.36 37.09
N TYR A 99 -0.72 -15.39 36.65
CA TYR A 99 0.66 -15.27 37.10
C TYR A 99 0.75 -15.10 38.61
N VAL A 100 0.00 -14.14 39.18
CA VAL A 100 -0.02 -13.89 40.62
C VAL A 100 -0.46 -15.15 41.37
N PHE A 101 -1.50 -15.84 40.88
CA PHE A 101 -1.97 -17.09 41.47
C PHE A 101 -0.88 -18.17 41.47
N LEU A 102 -0.24 -18.42 40.33
CA LEU A 102 0.81 -19.43 40.22
C LEU A 102 2.00 -19.13 41.15
N THR A 103 2.46 -17.89 41.20
CA THR A 103 3.58 -17.48 42.09
C THR A 103 3.18 -17.40 43.56
N THR A 104 1.90 -17.32 43.89
CA THR A 104 1.44 -17.30 45.28
C THR A 104 1.30 -18.72 45.83
N PHE A 105 0.82 -19.65 45.01
CA PHE A 105 0.40 -20.97 45.47
C PHE A 105 1.35 -22.10 45.07
N PHE A 106 2.28 -21.90 44.13
CA PHE A 106 3.17 -22.95 43.64
C PHE A 106 4.63 -22.48 43.64
N GLU A 107 5.43 -23.01 44.56
CA GLU A 107 6.85 -22.64 44.70
C GLU A 107 7.67 -22.84 43.42
N ALA A 108 7.32 -23.85 42.61
CA ALA A 108 7.97 -24.10 41.32
C ALA A 108 7.89 -22.92 40.34
N PHE A 109 6.90 -22.03 40.51
CA PHE A 109 6.71 -20.83 39.67
C PHE A 109 7.34 -19.57 40.27
N ASN A 110 7.87 -19.61 41.50
CA ASN A 110 8.50 -18.45 42.14
C ASN A 110 9.80 -18.02 41.44
N GLN A 111 10.42 -18.92 40.69
CA GLN A 111 11.61 -18.63 39.89
C GLN A 111 11.29 -18.03 38.52
N LEU A 112 10.01 -18.05 38.11
CA LEU A 112 9.59 -17.53 36.81
C LEU A 112 9.42 -16.01 36.90
N SER A 113 10.19 -15.25 36.13
CA SER A 113 10.01 -13.80 36.06
C SER A 113 8.67 -13.45 35.43
N PHE A 114 8.13 -12.27 35.77
CA PHE A 114 6.91 -11.77 35.12
C PHE A 114 7.06 -11.68 33.60
N LEU A 115 8.26 -11.38 33.10
CA LEU A 115 8.55 -11.30 31.68
C LEU A 115 8.50 -12.68 31.00
N GLN A 116 9.10 -13.69 31.62
CA GLN A 116 9.04 -15.09 31.17
C GLN A 116 7.59 -15.57 31.14
N ALA A 117 6.88 -15.40 32.26
CA ALA A 117 5.46 -15.76 32.36
C ALA A 117 4.63 -15.07 31.28
N LYS A 118 4.80 -13.76 31.11
CA LYS A 118 4.12 -12.98 30.08
C LYS A 118 4.38 -13.54 28.68
N ASN A 119 5.61 -13.95 28.35
CA ASN A 119 5.89 -14.53 27.05
C ASN A 119 5.16 -15.86 26.84
N HIS A 120 5.24 -16.78 27.81
CA HIS A 120 4.52 -18.05 27.77
C HIS A 120 3.02 -17.85 27.59
N PHE A 121 2.41 -16.95 28.37
CA PHE A 121 0.98 -16.68 28.28
C PHE A 121 0.61 -15.98 26.98
N GLN A 122 1.41 -15.02 26.49
CA GLN A 122 1.11 -14.29 25.24
C GLN A 122 1.00 -15.23 24.03
N PHE A 123 1.81 -16.30 23.98
CA PHE A 123 1.72 -17.33 22.95
C PHE A 123 0.31 -17.95 22.85
N PHE A 124 -0.38 -18.14 23.98
CA PHE A 124 -1.75 -18.67 24.01
C PHE A 124 -2.82 -17.58 23.91
N VAL A 125 -2.56 -16.39 24.46
CA VAL A 125 -3.49 -15.25 24.44
C VAL A 125 -3.79 -14.82 23.00
N TYR A 126 -2.79 -14.77 22.12
CA TYR A 126 -2.97 -14.32 20.74
C TYR A 126 -3.98 -15.22 19.97
N PRO A 127 -3.79 -16.55 19.88
CA PRO A 127 -4.81 -17.48 19.39
C PRO A 127 -6.18 -17.32 20.04
N LEU A 128 -6.24 -17.09 21.35
CA LEU A 128 -7.50 -16.96 22.08
C LEU A 128 -8.25 -15.67 21.71
N ILE A 129 -7.54 -14.56 21.47
CA ILE A 129 -8.11 -13.33 20.91
C ILE A 129 -8.76 -13.63 19.57
N ALA A 130 -8.06 -14.35 18.68
CA ALA A 130 -8.62 -14.71 17.38
C ALA A 130 -9.93 -15.50 17.54
N TYR A 131 -9.93 -16.50 18.42
CA TYR A 131 -11.10 -17.31 18.72
C TYR A 131 -12.28 -16.49 19.25
N LEU A 132 -12.06 -15.63 20.25
CA LEU A 132 -13.10 -14.80 20.86
C LEU A 132 -13.71 -13.81 19.86
N ILE A 133 -12.87 -13.15 19.04
CA ILE A 133 -13.37 -12.25 18.00
C ILE A 133 -14.23 -13.02 17.00
N ILE A 134 -13.76 -14.20 16.56
CA ILE A 134 -14.48 -15.01 15.58
C ILE A 134 -15.83 -15.48 16.13
N ILE A 135 -15.90 -16.00 17.34
CA ILE A 135 -17.18 -16.45 17.92
C ILE A 135 -18.11 -15.27 18.19
N SER A 136 -17.60 -14.18 18.74
CA SER A 136 -18.40 -12.98 19.00
C SER A 136 -19.00 -12.40 17.72
N LYS A 137 -18.24 -12.44 16.62
CA LYS A 137 -18.66 -11.84 15.34
C LYS A 137 -19.44 -12.78 14.44
N TYR A 138 -18.96 -14.01 14.29
CA TYR A 138 -19.43 -14.99 13.32
C TYR A 138 -20.09 -16.20 13.98
N GLY A 139 -20.20 -16.27 15.31
CA GLY A 139 -20.73 -17.43 16.04
C GLY A 139 -22.12 -17.88 15.61
N SER A 140 -22.99 -16.97 15.20
CA SER A 140 -24.30 -17.30 14.60
C SER A 140 -24.18 -18.02 13.26
N THR A 141 -23.13 -17.72 12.49
CA THR A 141 -22.79 -18.36 11.19
C THR A 141 -22.07 -19.70 11.41
N LEU A 142 -21.30 -19.84 12.50
CA LEU A 142 -20.57 -21.07 12.86
C LEU A 142 -21.50 -22.22 13.32
N LYS A 143 -22.75 -21.93 13.70
CA LYS A 143 -23.69 -22.92 14.28
C LYS A 143 -24.23 -23.99 13.31
N LYS A 144 -23.70 -24.13 12.08
CA LYS A 144 -24.15 -25.14 11.10
C LYS A 144 -23.09 -26.13 10.59
N GLY A 145 -21.88 -26.13 11.15
CA GLY A 145 -20.82 -27.09 10.77
C GLY A 145 -20.02 -27.54 11.98
N HIS A 146 -19.74 -28.84 12.09
CA HIS A 146 -18.78 -29.35 13.08
C HIS A 146 -17.37 -28.88 12.72
N CYS A 147 -16.63 -28.34 13.70
CA CYS A 147 -15.19 -28.03 13.60
C CYS A 147 -14.39 -29.35 13.48
N LYS A 148 -14.44 -30.02 12.32
CA LYS A 148 -13.60 -31.18 12.03
C LYS A 148 -12.17 -30.67 11.76
N GLY A 149 -11.28 -30.76 12.75
CA GLY A 149 -9.84 -30.58 12.49
C GLY A 149 -9.01 -29.83 13.54
N PHE A 150 -9.58 -29.29 14.62
CA PHE A 150 -8.76 -28.60 15.63
C PHE A 150 -7.77 -29.54 16.36
N PHE A 151 -8.09 -30.84 16.41
CA PHE A 151 -7.32 -31.85 17.15
C PHE A 151 -6.59 -32.87 16.27
N SER A 152 -6.31 -32.56 14.99
CA SER A 152 -5.51 -33.50 14.19
C SER A 152 -4.05 -33.53 14.66
N CYS A 153 -3.38 -34.67 14.53
CA CYS A 153 -1.97 -34.82 14.89
C CYS A 153 -1.08 -33.79 14.17
N PHE A 154 -1.43 -33.39 12.95
CA PHE A 154 -0.71 -32.36 12.20
C PHE A 154 -0.88 -30.98 12.85
N VAL A 155 -2.10 -30.59 13.21
CA VAL A 155 -2.36 -29.31 13.89
C VAL A 155 -1.66 -29.27 15.25
N LEU A 156 -1.80 -30.32 16.06
CA LEU A 156 -1.07 -30.42 17.34
C LEU A 156 0.44 -30.35 17.13
N GLY A 157 0.98 -31.08 16.15
CA GLY A 157 2.41 -31.05 15.84
C GLY A 157 2.93 -29.65 15.48
N VAL A 158 2.16 -28.88 14.68
CA VAL A 158 2.50 -27.49 14.36
C VAL A 158 2.47 -26.60 15.61
N PHE A 159 1.45 -26.74 16.46
CA PHE A 159 1.34 -25.99 17.71
C PHE A 159 2.49 -26.28 18.68
N THR A 160 2.79 -27.57 18.91
CA THR A 160 3.88 -27.98 19.80
C THR A 160 5.22 -27.52 19.26
N ALA A 161 5.50 -27.70 17.96
CA ALA A 161 6.74 -27.24 17.36
C ALA A 161 6.89 -25.71 17.45
N ALA A 162 5.83 -24.95 17.20
CA ALA A 162 5.84 -23.50 17.33
C ALA A 162 6.05 -23.05 18.79
N TYR A 163 5.43 -23.73 19.77
CA TYR A 163 5.61 -23.42 21.18
C TYR A 163 7.04 -23.70 21.65
N CYS A 164 7.60 -24.87 21.31
CA CYS A 164 8.97 -25.21 21.63
C CYS A 164 9.97 -24.23 21.00
N LEU A 165 9.73 -23.82 19.75
CA LEU A 165 10.57 -22.82 19.08
C LEU A 165 10.43 -21.43 19.73
N ASP A 166 9.24 -21.02 20.16
CA ASP A 166 9.03 -19.74 20.85
C ASP A 166 9.78 -19.69 22.19
N ILE A 167 9.69 -20.77 22.97
CA ILE A 167 10.46 -20.95 24.21
C ILE A 167 11.95 -20.86 23.90
N PHE A 168 12.43 -21.64 22.93
CA PHE A 168 13.84 -21.64 22.57
C PHE A 168 14.32 -20.23 22.20
N LEU A 169 13.60 -19.51 21.32
CA LEU A 169 13.95 -18.15 20.90
C LEU A 169 13.97 -17.17 22.08
N PHE A 170 13.00 -17.28 22.99
CA PHE A 170 12.91 -16.41 24.15
C PHE A 170 14.06 -16.67 25.15
N TYR A 171 14.26 -17.91 25.59
CA TYR A 171 15.32 -18.22 26.56
C TYR A 171 16.72 -18.08 25.96
N PHE A 172 16.89 -18.37 24.67
CA PHE A 172 18.15 -18.09 23.96
C PHE A 172 18.47 -16.59 23.96
N SER A 173 17.45 -15.73 23.91
CA SER A 173 17.63 -14.28 24.03
C SER A 173 18.05 -13.82 25.43
N GLU A 174 17.69 -14.56 26.47
CA GLU A 174 18.09 -14.27 27.86
C GLU A 174 19.50 -14.81 28.19
N ILE A 175 19.93 -15.90 27.55
CA ILE A 175 21.22 -16.56 27.81
C ILE A 175 22.39 -15.88 27.08
N ILE A 176 22.17 -15.31 25.89
CA ILE A 176 23.24 -14.66 25.13
C ILE A 176 23.62 -13.33 25.78
N ASP A 177 24.83 -13.31 26.32
CA ASP A 177 25.45 -12.20 27.03
C ASP A 177 25.47 -10.90 26.20
N VAL A 178 25.30 -9.80 26.91
CA VAL A 178 24.87 -8.45 26.49
C VAL A 178 25.88 -7.73 25.56
N ALA A 179 26.99 -8.39 25.20
CA ALA A 179 28.02 -7.84 24.32
C ALA A 179 27.56 -7.70 22.84
N ASN A 180 26.58 -8.49 22.38
CA ASN A 180 26.04 -8.42 21.02
C ASN A 180 24.58 -7.98 21.03
N PHE A 181 24.36 -6.67 21.14
CA PHE A 181 23.07 -5.98 21.23
C PHE A 181 22.01 -6.39 20.18
N GLU A 182 22.44 -6.88 19.02
CA GLU A 182 21.56 -7.24 17.90
C GLU A 182 20.88 -8.61 18.08
N ILE A 183 21.54 -9.59 18.69
CA ILE A 183 21.05 -10.98 18.72
C ILE A 183 19.77 -11.11 19.58
N PRO A 184 19.71 -10.59 20.83
CA PRO A 184 18.50 -10.68 21.66
C PRO A 184 17.28 -9.98 21.03
N ARG A 185 17.49 -8.86 20.33
CA ARG A 185 16.44 -8.11 19.63
C ARG A 185 15.86 -8.90 18.47
N ILE A 186 16.73 -9.55 17.68
CA ILE A 186 16.31 -10.41 16.56
C ILE A 186 15.51 -11.61 17.08
N THR A 187 15.98 -12.29 18.12
CA THR A 187 15.30 -13.48 18.66
C THR A 187 13.95 -13.15 19.28
N LEU A 188 13.83 -12.00 19.96
CA LEU A 188 12.55 -11.52 20.47
C LEU A 188 11.59 -11.14 19.34
N PHE A 189 12.08 -10.50 18.27
CA PHE A 189 11.28 -10.23 17.08
C PHE A 189 10.78 -11.52 16.40
N LEU A 190 11.63 -12.55 16.32
CA LEU A 190 11.25 -13.86 15.78
C LEU A 190 10.19 -14.54 16.66
N SER A 191 10.30 -14.47 17.98
CA SER A 191 9.26 -14.94 18.92
C SER A 191 7.91 -14.24 18.65
N ARG A 192 7.89 -12.91 18.53
CA ARG A 192 6.64 -12.17 18.21
C ARG A 192 6.07 -12.51 16.83
N SER A 193 6.94 -12.78 15.87
CA SER A 193 6.54 -13.26 14.55
C SER A 193 5.84 -14.61 14.64
N LEU A 194 6.34 -15.50 15.49
CA LEU A 194 5.78 -16.83 15.70
C LEU A 194 4.43 -16.78 16.43
N GLN A 195 4.29 -15.95 17.46
CA GLN A 195 3.02 -15.72 18.15
C GLN A 195 1.94 -15.14 17.21
N THR A 196 2.32 -14.21 16.33
CA THR A 196 1.41 -13.67 15.31
C THR A 196 1.06 -14.71 14.24
N PHE A 197 2.00 -15.59 13.88
CA PHE A 197 1.68 -16.75 13.04
C PHE A 197 0.62 -17.64 13.68
N MET A 198 0.74 -17.93 14.99
CA MET A 198 -0.25 -18.74 15.69
C MET A 198 -1.63 -18.07 15.73
N PHE A 199 -1.69 -16.74 15.88
CA PHE A 199 -2.94 -15.98 15.71
C PHE A 199 -3.60 -16.26 14.35
N PHE A 200 -2.85 -16.09 13.24
CA PHE A 200 -3.39 -16.31 11.90
C PHE A 200 -3.69 -17.78 11.62
N TYR A 201 -2.91 -18.70 12.17
CA TYR A 201 -3.12 -20.14 12.02
C TYR A 201 -4.44 -20.56 12.64
N VAL A 202 -4.71 -20.16 13.88
CA VAL A 202 -6.00 -20.41 14.54
C VAL A 202 -7.14 -19.72 13.82
N ALA A 203 -6.97 -18.45 13.44
CA ALA A 203 -8.01 -17.73 12.72
C ALA A 203 -8.38 -18.43 11.40
N VAL A 204 -7.40 -18.91 10.64
CA VAL A 204 -7.64 -19.66 9.40
C VAL A 204 -8.26 -21.02 9.68
N LEU A 205 -7.78 -21.78 10.67
CA LEU A 205 -8.35 -23.09 11.02
C LEU A 205 -9.82 -22.99 11.42
N ILE A 206 -10.19 -21.99 12.21
CA ILE A 206 -11.58 -21.76 12.60
C ILE A 206 -12.39 -21.26 11.40
N ALA A 207 -11.85 -20.37 10.57
CA ALA A 207 -12.60 -19.78 9.47
C ALA A 207 -12.84 -20.77 8.32
N ASP A 208 -11.81 -21.55 7.94
CA ASP A 208 -11.78 -22.33 6.70
C ASP A 208 -13.00 -23.25 6.47
N PRO A 209 -13.54 -23.95 7.49
CA PRO A 209 -14.74 -24.77 7.36
C PRO A 209 -16.03 -23.98 7.10
N TYR A 210 -16.05 -22.70 7.46
CA TYR A 210 -17.23 -21.83 7.40
C TYR A 210 -17.12 -20.73 6.37
N LEU A 211 -15.95 -20.58 5.74
CA LEU A 211 -15.84 -19.82 4.51
C LEU A 211 -16.81 -20.47 3.54
N PRO A 212 -17.90 -19.80 3.13
CA PRO A 212 -18.82 -20.40 2.20
C PRO A 212 -18.02 -20.83 0.99
N GLU A 213 -18.22 -22.08 0.54
CA GLU A 213 -18.02 -22.34 -0.88
C GLU A 213 -18.90 -21.30 -1.57
N GLU A 214 -18.27 -20.31 -2.20
CA GLU A 214 -19.02 -19.35 -2.99
C GLU A 214 -19.81 -20.21 -3.97
N LYS A 215 -21.12 -20.34 -3.72
CA LYS A 215 -22.03 -20.96 -4.66
C LYS A 215 -21.75 -20.26 -5.97
N GLU A 216 -21.35 -21.02 -6.98
CA GLU A 216 -21.27 -20.49 -8.34
C GLU A 216 -22.65 -19.93 -8.63
N GLY A 217 -22.75 -18.60 -8.58
CA GLY A 217 -23.97 -17.95 -8.99
C GLY A 217 -24.08 -18.21 -10.48
N ASN A 218 -25.26 -18.62 -10.96
CA ASN A 218 -25.57 -18.71 -12.39
C ASN A 218 -25.60 -17.32 -13.07
N GLY A 219 -25.07 -16.27 -12.44
CA GLY A 219 -25.09 -14.90 -12.91
C GLY A 219 -23.71 -14.45 -13.40
N LYS A 220 -23.70 -13.44 -14.28
CA LYS A 220 -22.50 -12.83 -14.83
C LYS A 220 -21.66 -12.19 -13.71
N GLU A 221 -20.41 -12.60 -13.57
CA GLU A 221 -19.50 -12.08 -12.56
C GLU A 221 -18.24 -11.48 -13.21
N LEU A 222 -17.89 -10.27 -12.77
CA LEU A 222 -16.69 -9.54 -13.20
C LEU A 222 -15.72 -9.39 -12.02
N TYR A 223 -14.50 -9.90 -12.17
CA TYR A 223 -13.44 -9.78 -11.18
C TYR A 223 -12.48 -8.67 -11.60
N LEU A 224 -12.46 -7.57 -10.86
CA LEU A 224 -11.51 -6.48 -11.06
C LEU A 224 -10.30 -6.69 -10.16
N ILE A 225 -9.11 -6.80 -10.73
CA ILE A 225 -7.89 -7.15 -9.98
C ILE A 225 -6.83 -6.08 -10.18
N ARG A 226 -6.33 -5.53 -9.06
CA ARG A 226 -5.06 -4.80 -9.01
C ARG A 226 -4.02 -5.69 -8.31
N PRO A 227 -3.09 -6.32 -9.05
CA PRO A 227 -2.04 -7.14 -8.45
C PRO A 227 -1.13 -6.30 -7.54
N ILE A 228 -0.54 -6.97 -6.54
CA ILE A 228 0.50 -6.37 -5.70
C ILE A 228 1.78 -6.14 -6.52
N SER A 229 2.38 -4.95 -6.39
CA SER A 229 3.72 -4.69 -6.90
C SER A 229 4.76 -5.36 -5.99
N LYS A 230 5.82 -5.92 -6.58
CA LYS A 230 6.92 -6.50 -5.80
C LYS A 230 7.74 -5.38 -5.14
N GLY A 231 8.46 -5.70 -4.06
CA GLY A 231 9.35 -4.77 -3.35
C GLY A 231 8.81 -4.33 -1.98
N LEU A 232 9.72 -3.93 -1.08
CA LEU A 232 9.39 -3.51 0.29
C LEU A 232 8.30 -2.42 0.30
N PRO A 233 8.34 -1.36 -0.53
CA PRO A 233 7.29 -0.33 -0.58
C PRO A 233 5.92 -0.87 -1.01
N GLY A 234 5.88 -1.87 -1.91
CA GLY A 234 4.65 -2.57 -2.29
C GLY A 234 4.00 -3.27 -1.09
N TYR A 235 4.81 -3.94 -0.26
CA TYR A 235 4.36 -4.54 1.00
C TYR A 235 3.98 -3.49 2.06
N PHE A 236 4.69 -2.35 2.16
CA PHE A 236 4.36 -1.28 3.10
C PHE A 236 3.07 -0.53 2.74
N SER A 237 2.87 -0.21 1.46
CA SER A 237 1.67 0.49 0.96
C SER A 237 0.36 -0.26 1.26
N ARG A 238 0.44 -1.59 1.47
CA ARG A 238 -0.69 -2.45 1.80
C ARG A 238 -1.34 -2.14 3.16
N PHE A 239 -0.57 -1.66 4.14
CA PHE A 239 -1.02 -1.53 5.54
C PHE A 239 -1.30 -0.10 5.98
N VAL A 240 -0.61 0.87 5.38
CA VAL A 240 -0.62 2.25 5.89
C VAL A 240 -1.69 3.10 5.19
N VAL A 241 -1.85 3.00 3.86
CA VAL A 241 -2.87 3.76 3.09
C VAL A 241 -3.26 3.01 1.81
N ARG A 242 -4.42 2.35 1.78
CA ARG A 242 -5.01 1.82 0.53
C ARG A 242 -5.96 2.85 -0.08
N LYS A 243 -5.46 3.70 -0.98
CA LYS A 243 -6.32 4.53 -1.84
C LYS A 243 -7.13 3.61 -2.76
N TYR A 244 -8.45 3.81 -2.85
CA TYR A 244 -9.30 3.05 -3.76
C TYR A 244 -8.85 3.30 -5.22
N PRO A 245 -8.55 2.26 -6.02
CA PRO A 245 -8.04 2.45 -7.38
C PRO A 245 -9.09 3.11 -8.28
N SER A 246 -8.72 4.19 -8.98
CA SER A 246 -9.63 4.91 -9.88
C SER A 246 -10.19 4.02 -10.99
N PHE A 247 -9.39 3.12 -11.56
CA PHE A 247 -9.85 2.23 -12.63
C PHE A 247 -10.98 1.28 -12.20
N PHE A 248 -11.12 0.97 -10.90
CA PHE A 248 -12.28 0.20 -10.43
C PHE A 248 -13.57 1.00 -10.59
N HIS A 249 -13.56 2.31 -10.35
CA HIS A 249 -14.72 3.16 -10.59
C HIS A 249 -15.05 3.22 -12.09
N VAL A 250 -14.03 3.42 -12.93
CA VAL A 250 -14.19 3.50 -14.39
C VAL A 250 -14.83 2.22 -14.92
N LEU A 251 -14.22 1.06 -14.64
CA LEU A 251 -14.76 -0.22 -15.16
C LEU A 251 -16.12 -0.56 -14.58
N ARG A 252 -16.40 -0.24 -13.30
CA ARG A 252 -17.75 -0.44 -12.73
C ARG A 252 -18.80 0.45 -13.39
N ALA A 253 -18.46 1.70 -13.68
CA ALA A 253 -19.36 2.63 -14.34
C ALA A 253 -19.69 2.21 -15.78
N LEU A 254 -18.72 1.59 -16.47
CA LEU A 254 -18.85 1.12 -17.84
C LEU A 254 -19.47 -0.28 -17.94
N THR A 255 -19.49 -1.05 -16.85
CA THR A 255 -20.00 -2.43 -16.85
C THR A 255 -21.53 -2.42 -16.65
N PRO A 256 -22.28 -3.20 -17.45
CA PRO A 256 -23.73 -3.35 -17.30
C PRO A 256 -24.16 -3.82 -15.89
N ALA A 257 -25.32 -3.34 -15.43
CA ALA A 257 -25.81 -3.56 -14.06
C ALA A 257 -26.14 -5.03 -13.71
N ASN A 258 -26.29 -5.90 -14.72
CA ASN A 258 -26.51 -7.33 -14.54
C ASN A 258 -25.22 -8.09 -14.14
N TYR A 259 -24.03 -7.47 -14.21
CA TYR A 259 -22.80 -8.06 -13.69
C TYR A 259 -22.67 -7.82 -12.18
N LYS A 260 -22.39 -8.90 -11.46
CA LYS A 260 -21.90 -8.82 -10.08
C LYS A 260 -20.39 -8.58 -10.10
N VAL A 261 -19.98 -7.37 -9.71
CA VAL A 261 -18.55 -7.00 -9.67
C VAL A 261 -17.91 -7.35 -8.33
N LYS A 262 -16.76 -8.03 -8.37
CA LYS A 262 -15.89 -8.25 -7.19
C LYS A 262 -14.54 -7.59 -7.42
N GLU A 263 -14.04 -6.90 -6.40
CA GLU A 263 -12.79 -6.16 -6.46
C GLU A 263 -11.71 -6.81 -5.59
N PHE A 264 -10.53 -6.99 -6.16
CA PHE A 264 -9.37 -7.57 -5.49
C PHE A 264 -8.20 -6.60 -5.59
N ASP A 265 -8.05 -5.78 -4.56
CA ASP A 265 -6.97 -4.80 -4.47
C ASP A 265 -5.76 -5.34 -3.70
N GLN A 266 -4.65 -5.53 -4.40
CA GLN A 266 -3.38 -6.07 -3.88
C GLN A 266 -3.60 -7.30 -2.98
N LYS A 267 -4.53 -8.17 -3.40
CA LYS A 267 -4.85 -9.42 -2.71
C LYS A 267 -3.84 -10.49 -3.11
N VAL A 268 -3.36 -11.24 -2.13
CA VAL A 268 -2.66 -12.51 -2.38
C VAL A 268 -3.71 -13.58 -2.65
N PHE A 269 -3.68 -14.16 -3.85
CA PHE A 269 -4.63 -15.19 -4.26
C PHE A 269 -4.19 -16.57 -3.77
N SER A 270 -5.16 -17.33 -3.26
CA SER A 270 -5.02 -18.75 -2.95
C SER A 270 -5.66 -19.61 -4.04
N GLU A 271 -5.36 -20.92 -4.06
CA GLU A 271 -5.91 -21.85 -5.06
C GLU A 271 -7.45 -21.91 -5.11
N ARG A 272 -8.13 -21.47 -4.04
CA ARG A 272 -9.61 -21.40 -3.97
C ARG A 272 -10.19 -20.13 -4.58
N ASP A 273 -9.37 -19.10 -4.77
CA ASP A 273 -9.82 -17.82 -5.32
C ASP A 273 -9.91 -17.86 -6.85
N TYR A 274 -9.18 -18.76 -7.49
CA TYR A 274 -9.24 -18.98 -8.94
C TYR A 274 -10.48 -19.82 -9.30
N LYS A 275 -11.54 -19.13 -9.70
CA LYS A 275 -12.83 -19.73 -10.09
C LYS A 275 -12.95 -19.85 -11.62
N PRO A 276 -13.65 -20.87 -12.14
CA PRO A 276 -14.01 -20.98 -13.56
C PRO A 276 -15.11 -19.96 -13.94
N GLY A 277 -15.29 -19.73 -15.24
CA GLY A 277 -16.47 -19.03 -15.77
C GLY A 277 -16.62 -17.58 -15.33
N LYS A 278 -15.54 -16.91 -14.96
CA LYS A 278 -15.53 -15.49 -14.59
C LYS A 278 -14.95 -14.67 -15.75
N LEU A 279 -15.46 -13.45 -15.90
CA LEU A 279 -14.73 -12.40 -16.63
C LEU A 279 -13.76 -11.74 -15.65
N VAL A 280 -12.48 -11.73 -15.97
CA VAL A 280 -11.42 -11.23 -15.08
C VAL A 280 -10.69 -10.08 -15.75
N ALA A 281 -10.77 -8.89 -15.18
CA ALA A 281 -10.06 -7.70 -15.65
C ALA A 281 -8.87 -7.39 -14.74
N ILE A 282 -7.65 -7.41 -15.28
CA ILE A 282 -6.42 -7.21 -14.52
C ILE A 282 -5.71 -5.94 -15.02
N THR A 283 -5.50 -4.96 -14.13
CA THR A 283 -4.63 -3.82 -14.45
C THR A 283 -3.16 -4.21 -14.28
N CYS A 284 -2.34 -3.89 -15.28
CA CYS A 284 -0.93 -4.26 -15.36
C CYS A 284 -0.06 -3.00 -15.49
N TYR A 285 0.76 -2.80 -14.46
CA TYR A 285 1.88 -1.88 -14.43
C TYR A 285 3.17 -2.71 -14.52
N THR A 286 4.27 -2.14 -15.02
CA THR A 286 5.54 -2.89 -15.13
C THR A 286 5.98 -3.47 -13.78
N SER A 287 5.77 -2.73 -12.68
CA SER A 287 6.13 -3.18 -11.31
C SER A 287 5.30 -4.35 -10.78
N ASN A 288 4.14 -4.65 -11.39
CA ASN A 288 3.27 -5.75 -10.99
C ASN A 288 3.02 -6.78 -12.12
N ALA A 289 3.67 -6.62 -13.28
CA ALA A 289 3.44 -7.46 -14.47
C ALA A 289 3.66 -8.95 -14.18
N PHE A 290 4.73 -9.30 -13.45
CA PHE A 290 4.99 -10.68 -13.04
C PHE A 290 3.79 -11.30 -12.29
N GLN A 291 3.22 -10.57 -11.33
CA GLN A 291 2.08 -11.04 -10.55
C GLN A 291 0.79 -11.04 -11.39
N ALA A 292 0.61 -10.05 -12.25
CA ALA A 292 -0.51 -9.96 -13.18
C ALA A 292 -0.56 -11.21 -14.09
N TYR A 293 0.58 -11.56 -14.72
CA TYR A 293 0.72 -12.75 -15.57
C TYR A 293 0.52 -14.06 -14.81
N HIS A 294 1.00 -14.15 -13.58
CA HIS A 294 0.75 -15.32 -12.74
C HIS A 294 -0.75 -15.51 -12.45
N ILE A 295 -1.42 -14.44 -12.04
CA ILE A 295 -2.87 -14.45 -11.75
C ILE A 295 -3.66 -14.77 -13.03
N ALA A 296 -3.31 -14.14 -14.15
CA ALA A 296 -3.96 -14.36 -15.45
C ALA A 296 -3.93 -15.84 -15.86
N ARG A 297 -2.74 -16.46 -15.87
CA ARG A 297 -2.59 -17.89 -16.19
C ARG A 297 -3.40 -18.80 -15.28
N LYS A 298 -3.45 -18.49 -13.98
CA LYS A 298 -4.19 -19.31 -13.00
C LYS A 298 -5.69 -19.24 -13.24
N PHE A 299 -6.25 -18.05 -13.54
CA PHE A 299 -7.67 -17.91 -13.90
C PHE A 299 -7.98 -18.59 -15.23
N LYS A 300 -7.15 -18.37 -16.26
CA LYS A 300 -7.31 -18.98 -17.59
C LYS A 300 -7.26 -20.51 -17.51
N LYS A 301 -6.31 -21.08 -16.79
CA LYS A 301 -6.21 -22.53 -16.54
C LYS A 301 -7.46 -23.11 -15.86
N ARG A 302 -8.18 -22.31 -15.08
CA ARG A 302 -9.44 -22.72 -14.44
C ARG A 302 -10.66 -22.47 -15.33
N GLY A 303 -10.52 -21.98 -16.56
CA GLY A 303 -11.65 -21.76 -17.48
C GLY A 303 -12.37 -20.42 -17.29
N SER A 304 -11.68 -19.39 -16.78
CA SER A 304 -12.17 -18.01 -16.81
C SER A 304 -11.61 -17.25 -18.00
N THR A 305 -12.37 -16.27 -18.51
CA THR A 305 -11.92 -15.33 -19.53
C THR A 305 -11.13 -14.20 -18.87
N VAL A 306 -9.91 -13.96 -19.33
CA VAL A 306 -9.00 -12.96 -18.75
C VAL A 306 -8.72 -11.84 -19.74
N VAL A 307 -8.95 -10.62 -19.28
CA VAL A 307 -8.67 -9.37 -19.99
C VAL A 307 -7.63 -8.59 -19.21
N MET A 308 -6.59 -8.11 -19.88
CA MET A 308 -5.55 -7.28 -19.27
C MET A 308 -5.52 -5.88 -19.88
N GLY A 309 -5.22 -4.87 -19.07
CA GLY A 309 -5.04 -3.49 -19.54
C GLY A 309 -4.11 -2.70 -18.62
N GLY A 310 -3.90 -1.43 -18.94
CA GLY A 310 -3.03 -0.53 -18.18
C GLY A 310 -1.67 -0.28 -18.84
N PRO A 311 -0.81 0.56 -18.23
CA PRO A 311 0.36 1.12 -18.90
C PRO A 311 1.33 0.08 -19.47
N HIS A 312 1.52 -1.06 -18.81
CA HIS A 312 2.43 -2.09 -19.30
C HIS A 312 1.87 -2.76 -20.56
N VAL A 313 0.58 -3.11 -20.55
CA VAL A 313 -0.12 -3.72 -21.71
C VAL A 313 -0.14 -2.76 -22.89
N ASN A 314 -0.27 -1.46 -22.65
CA ASN A 314 -0.26 -0.46 -23.71
C ASN A 314 1.00 -0.50 -24.58
N PHE A 315 2.16 -0.77 -23.97
CA PHE A 315 3.44 -0.79 -24.68
C PHE A 315 3.95 -2.19 -25.01
N LEU A 316 3.49 -3.22 -24.30
CA LEU A 316 3.85 -4.62 -24.52
C LEU A 316 2.60 -5.51 -24.65
N PRO A 317 1.68 -5.23 -25.60
CA PRO A 317 0.41 -5.95 -25.70
C PRO A 317 0.60 -7.42 -26.08
N GLN A 318 1.59 -7.70 -26.94
CA GLN A 318 1.88 -9.07 -27.39
C GLN A 318 2.38 -9.95 -26.25
N GLU A 319 3.27 -9.40 -25.41
CA GLU A 319 3.76 -10.12 -24.23
C GLU A 319 2.61 -10.44 -23.27
N ALA A 320 1.74 -9.46 -23.00
CA ALA A 320 0.59 -9.68 -22.13
C ALA A 320 -0.39 -10.75 -22.69
N LEU A 321 -0.58 -10.78 -24.02
CA LEU A 321 -1.46 -11.75 -24.68
C LEU A 321 -1.02 -13.21 -24.55
N GLU A 322 0.24 -13.48 -24.25
CA GLU A 322 0.69 -14.84 -23.93
C GLU A 322 0.02 -15.38 -22.65
N TYR A 323 -0.49 -14.49 -21.78
CA TYR A 323 -0.99 -14.83 -20.45
C TYR A 323 -2.50 -14.67 -20.29
N CYS A 324 -3.18 -13.97 -21.20
CA CYS A 324 -4.62 -13.68 -21.13
C CYS A 324 -5.35 -14.06 -22.44
N ASP A 325 -6.63 -13.74 -22.53
CA ASP A 325 -7.46 -13.98 -23.71
C ASP A 325 -7.60 -12.73 -24.57
N SER A 326 -7.61 -11.55 -23.94
CA SER A 326 -7.72 -10.26 -24.60
C SER A 326 -6.91 -9.19 -23.87
N VAL A 327 -6.49 -8.17 -24.61
CA VAL A 327 -5.87 -6.96 -24.07
C VAL A 327 -6.63 -5.70 -24.48
N VAL A 328 -6.62 -4.69 -23.60
CA VAL A 328 -7.06 -3.32 -23.89
C VAL A 328 -5.83 -2.41 -23.94
N ILE A 329 -5.62 -1.81 -25.10
CA ILE A 329 -4.57 -0.82 -25.39
C ILE A 329 -5.25 0.56 -25.33
N GLY A 330 -4.61 1.56 -24.71
CA GLY A 330 -5.22 2.87 -24.52
C GLY A 330 -6.26 2.92 -23.38
N GLU A 331 -7.31 3.72 -23.57
CA GLU A 331 -8.30 4.06 -22.54
C GLU A 331 -9.54 3.16 -22.58
N ALA A 332 -9.97 2.67 -21.42
CA ALA A 332 -11.07 1.69 -21.35
C ALA A 332 -12.44 2.31 -21.66
N GLU A 333 -12.60 3.62 -21.46
CA GLU A 333 -13.85 4.36 -21.56
C GLU A 333 -14.54 4.19 -22.93
N GLY A 334 -13.77 4.21 -24.01
CA GLY A 334 -14.28 4.09 -25.38
C GLY A 334 -14.55 2.66 -25.84
N VAL A 335 -13.99 1.64 -25.18
CA VAL A 335 -13.94 0.28 -25.73
C VAL A 335 -14.49 -0.81 -24.80
N TRP A 336 -14.54 -0.56 -23.49
CA TRP A 336 -15.03 -1.52 -22.51
C TRP A 336 -16.46 -2.03 -22.79
N PRO A 337 -17.45 -1.18 -23.15
CA PRO A 337 -18.79 -1.66 -23.47
C PRO A 337 -18.81 -2.66 -24.64
N LYS A 338 -17.99 -2.42 -25.67
CA LYS A 338 -17.87 -3.30 -26.83
C LYS A 338 -17.21 -4.63 -26.45
N LEU A 339 -16.16 -4.59 -25.65
CA LEU A 339 -15.51 -5.78 -25.12
C LEU A 339 -16.49 -6.67 -24.33
N ILE A 340 -17.34 -6.08 -23.49
CA ILE A 340 -18.36 -6.83 -22.75
C ILE A 340 -19.37 -7.48 -23.72
N GLU A 341 -19.84 -6.74 -24.73
CA GLU A 341 -20.74 -7.27 -25.75
C GLU A 341 -20.14 -8.49 -26.48
N ASP A 342 -18.89 -8.36 -26.94
CA ASP A 342 -18.21 -9.44 -27.65
C ASP A 342 -17.95 -10.65 -26.76
N HIS A 343 -17.60 -10.41 -25.48
CA HIS A 343 -17.47 -11.49 -24.49
C HIS A 343 -18.79 -12.25 -24.31
N GLU A 344 -19.91 -11.54 -24.22
CA GLU A 344 -21.24 -12.16 -24.07
C GLU A 344 -21.66 -12.97 -25.30
N LYS A 345 -21.21 -12.57 -26.50
CA LYS A 345 -21.45 -13.31 -27.75
C LYS A 345 -20.48 -14.46 -27.99
N GLY A 346 -19.42 -14.58 -27.20
CA GLY A 346 -18.34 -15.53 -27.46
C GLY A 346 -17.41 -15.11 -28.62
N GLU A 347 -17.42 -13.84 -28.99
CA GLU A 347 -16.69 -13.24 -30.13
C GLU A 347 -15.54 -12.34 -29.65
N LEU A 348 -15.03 -12.57 -28.45
CA LEU A 348 -13.99 -11.74 -27.84
C LEU A 348 -12.75 -11.64 -28.74
N GLN A 349 -12.37 -10.41 -29.09
CA GLN A 349 -11.16 -10.14 -29.86
C GLN A 349 -9.92 -10.24 -28.99
N LYS A 350 -8.76 -10.52 -29.60
CA LYS A 350 -7.48 -10.53 -28.88
C LYS A 350 -7.06 -9.14 -28.43
N MET A 351 -7.31 -8.10 -29.23
CA MET A 351 -6.87 -6.74 -28.94
C MET A 351 -8.00 -5.75 -29.16
N TYR A 352 -8.16 -4.85 -28.19
CA TYR A 352 -9.07 -3.72 -28.26
C TYR A 352 -8.26 -2.44 -28.14
N SER A 353 -8.41 -1.53 -29.11
CA SER A 353 -7.82 -0.18 -29.05
C SER A 353 -8.84 0.81 -28.49
N GLY A 354 -8.51 1.41 -27.36
CA GLY A 354 -9.29 2.42 -26.68
C GLY A 354 -8.76 3.81 -26.98
N GLU A 355 -9.43 4.52 -27.88
CA GLU A 355 -9.07 5.89 -28.23
C GLU A 355 -9.32 6.86 -27.06
N PRO A 356 -8.45 7.86 -26.86
CA PRO A 356 -8.66 8.91 -25.86
C PRO A 356 -9.99 9.65 -26.08
N LEU A 357 -10.84 9.71 -25.05
CA LEU A 357 -12.09 10.48 -25.09
C LEU A 357 -11.94 11.83 -24.37
N GLU A 358 -12.56 12.89 -24.90
CA GLU A 358 -12.61 14.19 -24.20
C GLU A 358 -13.55 14.13 -22.99
N ASN A 359 -14.64 13.37 -23.08
CA ASN A 359 -15.64 13.19 -22.02
C ASN A 359 -15.40 11.93 -21.14
N PHE A 360 -14.13 11.51 -20.96
CA PHE A 360 -13.76 10.31 -20.21
C PHE A 360 -14.33 10.22 -18.77
N TYR A 361 -14.69 11.36 -18.18
CA TYR A 361 -15.19 11.48 -16.82
C TYR A 361 -16.70 11.17 -16.68
N GLU A 362 -17.49 11.38 -17.72
CA GLU A 362 -18.96 11.54 -17.64
C GLU A 362 -19.66 10.32 -17.01
N LYS A 363 -19.43 9.12 -17.56
CA LYS A 363 -20.03 7.88 -17.03
C LYS A 363 -19.57 7.56 -15.61
N THR A 364 -18.30 7.81 -15.32
CA THR A 364 -17.71 7.55 -14.01
C THR A 364 -18.30 8.46 -12.94
N ASP A 365 -18.48 9.75 -13.27
CA ASP A 365 -19.10 10.72 -12.37
C ASP A 365 -20.55 10.37 -12.07
N ASP A 366 -21.34 10.07 -13.11
CA ASP A 366 -22.73 9.66 -12.95
C ASP A 366 -22.85 8.42 -12.06
N PHE A 367 -21.95 7.45 -12.23
CA PHE A 367 -21.89 6.27 -11.38
C PHE A 367 -21.57 6.62 -9.92
N ILE A 368 -20.55 7.46 -9.67
CA ILE A 368 -20.17 7.87 -8.32
C ILE A 368 -21.31 8.64 -7.65
N LEU A 369 -21.92 9.59 -8.36
CA LEU A 369 -22.97 10.48 -7.85
C LEU A 369 -24.29 9.76 -7.58
N LYS A 370 -24.57 8.63 -8.26
CA LYS A 370 -25.78 7.82 -8.01
C LYS A 370 -25.80 7.16 -6.62
N ASP A 371 -24.64 6.80 -6.06
CA ASP A 371 -24.56 6.16 -4.74
C ASP A 371 -23.29 6.60 -3.98
N LEU A 372 -23.34 7.82 -3.43
CA LEU A 372 -22.24 8.41 -2.68
C LEU A 372 -21.93 7.67 -1.37
N ASP A 373 -22.89 6.93 -0.82
CA ASP A 373 -22.69 6.19 0.43
C ASP A 373 -21.91 4.90 0.22
N LYS A 374 -22.06 4.25 -0.94
CA LYS A 374 -21.18 3.14 -1.34
C LYS A 374 -19.87 3.61 -1.97
N ASN A 375 -19.84 4.78 -2.60
CA ASN A 375 -18.66 5.33 -3.28
C ASN A 375 -17.95 6.42 -2.46
N LYS A 376 -17.53 6.09 -1.22
CA LYS A 376 -16.92 7.05 -0.29
C LYS A 376 -15.55 7.58 -0.71
N ASP A 377 -14.81 6.84 -1.54
CA ASP A 377 -13.45 7.19 -1.97
C ASP A 377 -13.47 8.00 -3.28
N ILE A 378 -14.06 9.18 -3.21
CA ILE A 378 -14.07 10.15 -4.32
C ILE A 378 -12.67 10.74 -4.49
N PHE A 379 -12.09 10.52 -5.67
CA PHE A 379 -10.90 11.19 -6.17
C PHE A 379 -11.31 12.01 -7.39
N LEU A 380 -10.58 13.10 -7.66
CA LEU A 380 -10.82 13.95 -8.80
C LEU A 380 -9.63 13.84 -9.75
N GLU A 381 -9.88 13.49 -11.00
CA GLU A 381 -8.94 13.67 -12.09
C GLU A 381 -9.50 14.80 -12.95
N VAL A 382 -8.77 15.91 -13.02
CA VAL A 382 -9.24 17.12 -13.73
C VAL A 382 -8.53 17.31 -15.06
N THR A 383 -7.35 16.74 -15.20
CA THR A 383 -6.57 16.70 -16.43
C THR A 383 -5.95 15.32 -16.66
N ARG A 384 -5.80 14.94 -17.93
CA ARG A 384 -4.98 13.81 -18.37
C ARG A 384 -3.88 14.31 -19.29
N GLY A 385 -2.63 13.96 -18.97
CA GLY A 385 -1.45 14.39 -19.69
C GLY A 385 -0.54 15.30 -18.87
N CYS A 386 0.52 15.81 -19.50
CA CYS A 386 1.45 16.75 -18.88
C CYS A 386 2.16 17.57 -19.96
N LYS A 387 2.42 18.86 -19.70
CA LYS A 387 3.21 19.73 -20.59
C LYS A 387 4.68 19.35 -20.69
N TYR A 388 5.21 18.59 -19.73
CA TYR A 388 6.60 18.16 -19.72
C TYR A 388 6.79 16.80 -20.38
N GLY A 389 7.78 16.73 -21.27
CA GLY A 389 8.20 15.50 -21.95
C GLY A 389 9.42 14.83 -21.32
N CYS A 390 9.43 14.62 -20.00
CA CYS A 390 10.57 14.01 -19.29
C CYS A 390 10.88 12.61 -19.84
N ASP A 391 12.14 12.31 -20.17
CA ASP A 391 12.53 11.09 -20.90
C ASP A 391 12.18 9.79 -20.16
N PHE A 392 12.24 9.80 -18.83
CA PHE A 392 11.91 8.65 -17.99
C PHE A 392 10.41 8.40 -17.84
N CYS A 393 9.58 9.40 -18.14
CA CYS A 393 8.16 9.38 -17.84
C CYS A 393 7.37 8.74 -18.98
N THR A 394 6.38 7.91 -18.65
CA THR A 394 5.48 7.29 -19.63
C THR A 394 4.24 8.14 -19.92
N ILE A 395 3.94 9.15 -19.10
CA ILE A 395 2.74 9.99 -19.24
C ILE A 395 2.65 10.66 -20.62
N PRO A 396 3.71 11.28 -21.18
CA PRO A 396 3.64 11.86 -22.52
C PRO A 396 3.24 10.86 -23.59
N SER A 397 3.79 9.63 -23.54
CA SER A 397 3.46 8.57 -24.49
C SER A 397 2.03 8.04 -24.28
N LEU A 398 1.59 7.85 -23.03
CA LEU A 398 0.24 7.37 -22.70
C LEU A 398 -0.87 8.39 -23.04
N SER A 399 -0.54 9.68 -23.00
CA SER A 399 -1.45 10.78 -23.33
C SER A 399 -1.31 11.28 -24.76
N PHE A 400 -0.49 10.62 -25.59
CA PHE A 400 -0.18 11.03 -26.96
C PHE A 400 0.30 12.49 -27.05
N GLY A 401 1.00 12.96 -26.02
CA GLY A 401 1.50 14.33 -25.90
C GLY A 401 0.41 15.39 -25.68
N ARG A 402 -0.85 14.99 -25.45
CA ARG A 402 -1.98 15.90 -25.29
C ARG A 402 -2.31 16.11 -23.82
N ILE A 403 -2.84 17.30 -23.53
CA ILE A 403 -3.47 17.60 -22.25
C ILE A 403 -4.97 17.70 -22.51
N ARG A 404 -5.74 16.80 -21.89
CA ARG A 404 -7.21 16.85 -21.91
C ARG A 404 -7.71 17.37 -20.59
N ARG A 405 -8.72 18.23 -20.67
CA ARG A 405 -9.25 18.99 -19.55
C ARG A 405 -10.69 18.58 -19.29
N ARG A 406 -11.03 18.41 -18.04
CA ARG A 406 -12.40 18.22 -17.61
C ARG A 406 -13.10 19.58 -17.42
N PRO A 407 -14.36 19.79 -17.81
CA PRO A 407 -15.05 21.05 -17.56
C PRO A 407 -15.12 21.40 -16.07
N ILE A 408 -14.88 22.66 -15.74
CA ILE A 408 -14.81 23.15 -14.35
C ILE A 408 -16.16 23.03 -13.66
N GLU A 409 -17.25 23.25 -14.38
CA GLU A 409 -18.63 23.14 -13.88
C GLU A 409 -18.93 21.71 -13.40
N ASN A 410 -18.37 20.70 -14.10
CA ASN A 410 -18.51 19.30 -13.68
C ASN A 410 -17.76 19.04 -12.37
N ILE A 411 -16.58 19.62 -12.22
CA ILE A 411 -15.76 19.49 -11.00
C ILE A 411 -16.45 20.18 -9.82
N ALA A 412 -16.93 21.40 -10.02
CA ALA A 412 -17.71 22.16 -9.05
C ALA A 412 -18.94 21.36 -8.57
N LYS A 413 -19.71 20.79 -9.50
CA LYS A 413 -20.87 19.95 -9.21
C LYS A 413 -20.50 18.72 -8.37
N MET A 414 -19.40 18.05 -8.68
CA MET A 414 -18.91 16.93 -7.87
C MET A 414 -18.54 17.37 -6.45
N ILE A 415 -17.83 18.49 -6.32
CA ILE A 415 -17.40 19.01 -5.02
C ILE A 415 -18.60 19.42 -4.18
N GLU A 416 -19.56 20.16 -4.73
CA GLU A 416 -20.79 20.58 -4.02
C GLU A 416 -21.55 19.39 -3.43
N LYS A 417 -21.71 18.32 -4.21
CA LYS A 417 -22.42 17.11 -3.76
C LYS A 417 -21.69 16.34 -2.67
N THR A 418 -20.40 16.57 -2.49
CA THR A 418 -19.53 15.67 -1.71
C THR A 418 -18.81 16.36 -0.54
N LYS A 419 -18.67 17.69 -0.58
CA LYS A 419 -17.95 18.48 0.43
C LYS A 419 -18.50 18.36 1.84
N LYS A 420 -19.82 18.17 2.00
CA LYS A 420 -20.43 17.93 3.33
C LYS A 420 -20.00 16.61 3.97
N LYS A 421 -19.57 15.62 3.17
CA LYS A 421 -19.16 14.29 3.62
C LYS A 421 -17.65 14.11 3.68
N LYS A 422 -16.88 15.06 3.15
CA LYS A 422 -15.42 14.95 2.99
C LYS A 422 -14.68 16.15 3.56
N MET A 423 -13.73 15.86 4.45
CA MET A 423 -12.81 16.88 4.98
C MET A 423 -11.64 17.19 4.03
N PHE A 424 -11.29 16.27 3.13
CA PHE A 424 -10.15 16.40 2.20
C PHE A 424 -10.46 15.80 0.83
N PHE A 425 -10.05 16.52 -0.21
CA PHE A 425 -10.10 16.09 -1.61
C PHE A 425 -8.71 15.73 -2.13
N TYR A 426 -8.65 14.69 -2.96
CA TYR A 426 -7.40 14.19 -3.54
C TYR A 426 -7.50 14.28 -5.06
N PHE A 427 -6.65 15.11 -5.66
CA PHE A 427 -6.48 15.19 -7.10
C PHE A 427 -5.48 14.15 -7.59
N LEU A 428 -5.84 13.37 -8.60
CA LEU A 428 -5.03 12.25 -9.13
C LEU A 428 -4.10 12.66 -10.27
N ASP A 429 -4.25 13.89 -10.75
CA ASP A 429 -3.47 14.48 -11.81
C ASP A 429 -1.97 14.26 -11.59
N ASN A 430 -1.28 13.82 -12.64
CA ASN A 430 0.18 13.71 -12.64
C ASN A 430 0.84 15.09 -12.45
N ASN A 431 0.16 16.13 -12.93
CA ASN A 431 0.51 17.52 -12.72
C ASN A 431 -0.76 18.37 -12.82
N ILE A 432 -1.30 18.83 -11.68
CA ILE A 432 -2.49 19.69 -11.66
C ILE A 432 -2.23 21.05 -12.35
N PHE A 433 -0.97 21.43 -12.49
CA PHE A 433 -0.51 22.62 -13.22
C PHE A 433 0.04 22.27 -14.62
N ALA A 434 -0.39 21.13 -15.18
CA ALA A 434 -0.07 20.73 -16.56
C ALA A 434 -0.50 21.81 -17.55
N ASP A 435 -1.60 22.51 -17.25
CA ASP A 435 -2.14 23.60 -18.02
C ASP A 435 -2.34 24.83 -17.11
N PRO A 436 -1.46 25.85 -17.19
CA PRO A 436 -1.52 27.00 -16.29
C PRO A 436 -2.82 27.80 -16.38
N GLU A 437 -3.39 27.96 -17.57
CA GLU A 437 -4.61 28.75 -17.77
C GLU A 437 -5.81 28.04 -17.14
N TYR A 438 -5.98 26.76 -17.49
CA TYR A 438 -7.02 25.93 -16.89
C TYR A 438 -6.86 25.78 -15.37
N ALA A 439 -5.63 25.66 -14.88
CA ALA A 439 -5.37 25.56 -13.44
C ALA A 439 -5.81 26.83 -12.70
N ARG A 440 -5.59 28.03 -13.26
CA ARG A 440 -6.09 29.28 -12.67
C ARG A 440 -7.61 29.32 -12.63
N GLU A 441 -8.27 28.96 -13.73
CA GLU A 441 -9.74 28.89 -13.76
C GLU A 441 -10.26 27.91 -12.71
N LEU A 442 -9.66 26.72 -12.62
CA LEU A 442 -9.99 25.71 -11.63
C LEU A 442 -9.81 26.25 -10.21
N PHE A 443 -8.66 26.84 -9.88
CA PHE A 443 -8.39 27.33 -8.53
C PHE A 443 -9.33 28.48 -8.12
N ASN A 444 -9.72 29.34 -9.07
CA ASN A 444 -10.74 30.37 -8.85
C ASN A 444 -12.09 29.76 -8.49
N GLU A 445 -12.51 28.70 -9.19
CA GLU A 445 -13.72 27.97 -8.84
C GLU A 445 -13.61 27.30 -7.46
N LEU A 446 -12.52 26.58 -7.21
CA LEU A 446 -12.29 25.84 -5.95
C LEU A 446 -12.32 26.75 -4.71
N LYS A 447 -11.89 28.01 -4.82
CA LYS A 447 -11.95 29.02 -3.75
C LYS A 447 -13.37 29.18 -3.20
N GLN A 448 -14.39 29.08 -4.04
CA GLN A 448 -15.80 29.23 -3.64
C GLN A 448 -16.29 28.08 -2.76
N HIS A 449 -15.70 26.89 -2.93
CA HIS A 449 -16.14 25.67 -2.26
C HIS A 449 -15.62 25.53 -0.82
N LYS A 450 -14.60 26.31 -0.44
CA LYS A 450 -13.94 26.27 0.89
C LYS A 450 -13.49 24.87 1.31
N ILE A 451 -12.98 24.10 0.35
CA ILE A 451 -12.48 22.73 0.60
C ILE A 451 -11.00 22.75 0.97
N ARG A 452 -10.51 21.62 1.49
CA ARG A 452 -9.07 21.36 1.63
C ARG A 452 -8.68 20.27 0.64
N TRP A 453 -7.60 20.46 -0.09
CA TRP A 453 -7.19 19.48 -1.10
C TRP A 453 -5.68 19.28 -1.19
N VAL A 454 -5.31 18.11 -1.71
CA VAL A 454 -3.93 17.72 -2.02
C VAL A 454 -3.84 17.21 -3.45
N GLY A 455 -2.67 17.37 -4.06
CA GLY A 455 -2.41 16.94 -5.44
C GLY A 455 -0.93 16.85 -5.75
N SER A 456 -0.62 16.61 -7.02
CA SER A 456 0.76 16.63 -7.53
C SER A 456 0.92 17.81 -8.47
N SER A 457 2.07 18.47 -8.43
CA SER A 457 2.36 19.57 -9.34
C SER A 457 3.84 19.60 -9.73
N SER A 458 4.13 20.27 -10.83
CA SER A 458 5.47 20.75 -11.12
C SER A 458 5.77 22.05 -10.37
N LEU A 459 7.05 22.30 -10.10
CA LEU A 459 7.47 23.42 -9.24
C LEU A 459 7.29 24.80 -9.89
N ASP A 460 7.11 24.86 -11.21
CA ASP A 460 6.91 26.12 -11.94
C ASP A 460 5.62 26.86 -11.57
N ILE A 461 4.66 26.22 -10.90
CA ILE A 461 3.52 26.91 -10.27
C ILE A 461 3.96 28.03 -9.31
N ALA A 462 5.18 27.92 -8.77
CA ALA A 462 5.74 28.89 -7.85
C ALA A 462 6.47 30.07 -8.51
N LYS A 463 6.56 30.09 -9.85
CA LYS A 463 7.22 31.19 -10.57
C LYS A 463 6.41 32.47 -10.54
N ASN A 464 5.08 32.35 -10.56
CA ASN A 464 4.16 33.47 -10.45
C ASN A 464 3.57 33.53 -9.04
N ASP A 465 3.71 34.67 -8.37
CA ASP A 465 3.19 34.86 -7.02
C ASP A 465 1.66 34.93 -6.98
N GLU A 466 1.01 35.33 -8.08
CA GLU A 466 -0.46 35.31 -8.23
C GLU A 466 -0.99 33.87 -8.30
N ASP A 467 -0.35 33.01 -9.08
CA ASP A 467 -0.70 31.58 -9.18
C ASP A 467 -0.55 30.91 -7.80
N LEU A 468 0.48 31.26 -7.03
CA LEU A 468 0.67 30.77 -5.66
C LEU A 468 -0.39 31.26 -4.68
N GLU A 469 -0.77 32.53 -4.77
CA GLU A 469 -1.82 33.10 -3.94
C GLU A 469 -3.16 32.41 -4.24
N LEU A 470 -3.47 32.24 -5.52
CA LEU A 470 -4.67 31.57 -5.97
C LEU A 470 -4.69 30.09 -5.56
N LEU A 471 -3.57 29.38 -5.70
CA LEU A 471 -3.38 28.02 -5.20
C LEU A 471 -3.70 27.93 -3.70
N LYS A 472 -3.20 28.87 -2.88
CA LYS A 472 -3.49 28.88 -1.44
C LYS A 472 -4.97 29.12 -1.17
N GLN A 473 -5.57 30.11 -1.83
CA GLN A 473 -6.98 30.48 -1.65
C GLN A 473 -7.94 29.38 -2.10
N SER A 474 -7.55 28.55 -3.07
CA SER A 474 -8.30 27.37 -3.50
C SER A 474 -8.41 26.27 -2.43
N GLY A 475 -7.63 26.36 -1.35
CA GLY A 475 -7.62 25.39 -0.26
C GLY A 475 -6.55 24.30 -0.37
N CYS A 476 -5.53 24.48 -1.22
CA CYS A 476 -4.40 23.57 -1.30
C CYS A 476 -3.66 23.50 0.05
N VAL A 477 -3.50 22.29 0.60
CA VAL A 477 -2.79 22.08 1.86
C VAL A 477 -1.43 21.40 1.68
N GLU A 478 -1.28 20.58 0.62
CA GLU A 478 -0.05 19.84 0.37
C GLU A 478 0.08 19.51 -1.12
N LEU A 479 1.29 19.66 -1.66
CA LEU A 479 1.65 19.21 -3.01
C LEU A 479 2.75 18.15 -2.97
N LEU A 480 2.59 17.11 -3.78
CA LEU A 480 3.70 16.25 -4.18
C LEU A 480 4.47 16.93 -5.30
N ILE A 481 5.76 17.14 -5.10
CA ILE A 481 6.69 17.73 -6.06
C ILE A 481 7.84 16.75 -6.33
N GLY A 482 8.06 16.42 -7.59
CA GLY A 482 9.23 15.64 -8.02
C GLY A 482 10.44 16.52 -8.26
N TYR A 483 11.48 16.35 -7.44
CA TYR A 483 12.82 16.93 -7.54
C TYR A 483 13.74 15.87 -8.14
N GLU A 484 13.73 15.77 -9.46
CA GLU A 484 14.30 14.60 -10.13
C GLU A 484 15.83 14.58 -10.08
N ILE A 485 16.46 15.75 -10.15
CA ILE A 485 17.91 15.90 -10.26
C ILE A 485 18.46 16.90 -9.24
N PHE A 486 19.75 16.82 -8.95
CA PHE A 486 20.45 17.81 -8.12
C PHE A 486 20.90 19.03 -8.94
N SER A 487 21.23 20.14 -8.27
CA SER A 487 21.56 21.40 -8.95
C SER A 487 22.88 21.40 -9.73
N LEU A 488 23.68 20.34 -9.68
CA LEU A 488 24.92 20.21 -10.46
C LEU A 488 24.83 19.10 -11.52
N SER A 489 23.63 18.54 -11.72
CA SER A 489 23.38 17.49 -12.72
C SER A 489 23.44 18.04 -14.14
N SER A 490 24.06 17.27 -15.05
CA SER A 490 24.13 17.61 -16.48
C SER A 490 22.78 17.55 -17.18
N GLU A 491 21.82 16.81 -16.63
CA GLU A 491 20.47 16.62 -17.19
C GLU A 491 19.65 17.92 -17.24
N LYS A 492 20.09 18.97 -16.54
CA LYS A 492 19.51 20.32 -16.64
C LYS A 492 19.50 20.87 -18.06
N GLU A 493 20.51 20.52 -18.85
CA GLU A 493 20.64 20.97 -20.24
C GLU A 493 19.55 20.39 -21.15
N LYS A 494 18.88 19.30 -20.74
CA LYS A 494 17.76 18.70 -21.48
C LYS A 494 16.49 19.57 -21.51
N ARG A 495 16.50 20.75 -20.86
CA ARG A 495 15.40 21.72 -20.75
C ARG A 495 14.12 21.09 -20.14
N GLY A 496 13.01 21.83 -20.15
CA GLY A 496 11.75 21.36 -19.53
C GLY A 496 11.82 21.38 -17.99
N LYS A 497 11.28 20.34 -17.33
CA LYS A 497 11.20 20.30 -15.85
C LYS A 497 12.59 20.35 -15.18
N TYR A 498 13.62 19.83 -15.85
CA TYR A 498 14.98 19.76 -15.32
C TYR A 498 15.65 21.13 -15.19
N SER A 499 15.27 22.11 -16.02
CA SER A 499 15.87 23.45 -15.98
C SER A 499 15.50 24.23 -14.70
N LEU A 500 14.52 23.74 -13.93
CA LEU A 500 14.10 24.33 -12.66
C LEU A 500 15.07 24.01 -11.51
N ALA A 501 16.04 23.14 -11.72
CA ALA A 501 16.85 22.58 -10.64
C ALA A 501 17.70 23.61 -9.85
N ASP A 502 18.08 24.74 -10.45
CA ASP A 502 18.72 25.85 -9.73
C ASP A 502 17.73 26.64 -8.87
N GLU A 503 16.47 26.67 -9.28
CA GLU A 503 15.40 27.40 -8.61
C GLU A 503 14.66 26.54 -7.56
N TYR A 504 15.02 25.26 -7.43
CA TYR A 504 14.29 24.34 -6.56
C TYR A 504 14.12 24.86 -5.14
N LEU A 505 15.20 25.30 -4.49
CA LEU A 505 15.14 25.77 -3.11
C LEU A 505 14.31 27.06 -2.97
N SER A 506 14.47 28.03 -3.89
CA SER A 506 13.80 29.32 -3.81
C SER A 506 12.29 29.18 -4.04
N LEU A 507 11.90 28.41 -5.06
CA LEU A 507 10.49 28.14 -5.38
C LEU A 507 9.79 27.32 -4.30
N THR A 508 10.47 26.31 -3.73
CA THR A 508 9.90 25.55 -2.62
C THR A 508 9.69 26.41 -1.38
N LYS A 509 10.63 27.32 -1.07
CA LYS A 509 10.45 28.28 0.03
C LYS A 509 9.22 29.18 -0.20
N LYS A 510 8.96 29.63 -1.43
CA LYS A 510 7.76 30.40 -1.76
C LYS A 510 6.47 29.62 -1.46
N ILE A 511 6.38 28.37 -1.88
CA ILE A 511 5.22 27.50 -1.61
C ILE A 511 5.01 27.33 -0.09
N LYS A 512 6.08 27.00 0.64
CA LYS A 512 5.99 26.79 2.09
C LYS A 512 5.63 28.06 2.86
N LYS A 513 6.07 29.24 2.41
CA LYS A 513 5.70 30.54 3.01
C LYS A 513 4.20 30.80 2.93
N LYS A 514 3.50 30.25 1.93
CA LYS A 514 2.02 30.28 1.85
C LYS A 514 1.35 29.26 2.77
N GLY A 515 2.11 28.51 3.56
CA GLY A 515 1.59 27.45 4.43
C GLY A 515 1.03 26.27 3.64
N ILE A 516 1.62 25.95 2.49
CA ILE A 516 1.35 24.74 1.71
C ILE A 516 2.50 23.77 1.98
N ALA A 517 2.17 22.57 2.44
CA ALA A 517 3.13 21.53 2.73
C ALA A 517 3.65 20.87 1.45
N ILE A 518 4.81 20.20 1.54
CA ILE A 518 5.45 19.55 0.40
C ILE A 518 5.76 18.09 0.75
N LYS A 519 5.33 17.19 -0.13
CA LYS A 519 5.91 15.85 -0.26
C LYS A 519 6.96 15.89 -1.35
N ALA A 520 8.19 15.54 -1.01
CA ALA A 520 9.31 15.60 -1.93
C ALA A 520 9.60 14.21 -2.48
N GLN A 521 9.54 14.07 -3.81
CA GLN A 521 9.93 12.84 -4.51
C GLN A 521 11.25 13.05 -5.23
N PHE A 522 12.15 12.09 -5.13
CA PHE A 522 13.47 12.10 -5.75
C PHE A 522 13.68 10.82 -6.57
N ILE A 523 14.55 10.92 -7.58
CA ILE A 523 14.95 9.80 -8.42
C ILE A 523 16.48 9.71 -8.40
N LEU A 524 17.00 8.50 -8.22
CA LEU A 524 18.43 8.18 -8.23
C LEU A 524 18.80 7.40 -9.48
N GLY A 525 20.03 7.58 -9.98
CA GLY A 525 20.57 6.82 -11.11
C GLY A 525 20.46 7.56 -12.43
N PHE A 526 20.35 8.88 -12.41
CA PHE A 526 20.58 9.69 -13.60
C PHE A 526 22.02 9.56 -14.07
N GLU A 527 22.28 9.84 -15.35
CA GLU A 527 23.57 9.58 -16.00
C GLU A 527 24.74 10.31 -15.32
N SER A 528 24.48 11.51 -14.76
CA SER A 528 25.47 12.26 -13.98
C SER A 528 25.55 11.90 -12.49
N ASP A 529 24.76 10.93 -12.01
CA ASP A 529 24.78 10.55 -10.60
C ASP A 529 26.08 9.85 -10.21
N THR A 530 26.56 10.19 -9.03
CA THR A 530 27.72 9.61 -8.37
C THR A 530 27.41 9.44 -6.89
N ILE A 531 28.21 8.65 -6.16
CA ILE A 531 28.06 8.54 -4.69
C ILE A 531 28.13 9.93 -4.03
N LYS A 532 28.96 10.83 -4.58
CA LYS A 532 29.06 12.22 -4.10
C LYS A 532 27.79 13.02 -4.40
N SER A 533 27.16 12.85 -5.56
CA SER A 533 25.91 13.57 -5.89
C SER A 533 24.77 13.20 -4.93
N TYR A 534 24.70 11.95 -4.48
CA TYR A 534 23.70 11.52 -3.50
C TYR A 534 23.82 12.20 -2.14
N TRP A 535 25.04 12.57 -1.73
CA TRP A 535 25.23 13.39 -0.53
C TRP A 535 24.74 14.83 -0.72
N HIS A 536 24.97 15.40 -1.90
CA HIS A 536 24.42 16.71 -2.26
C HIS A 536 22.89 16.69 -2.34
N LEU A 537 22.31 15.63 -2.91
CA LEU A 537 20.87 15.43 -2.96
C LEU A 537 20.26 15.31 -1.56
N TRP A 538 20.90 14.56 -0.67
CA TRP A 538 20.48 14.46 0.73
C TRP A 538 20.52 15.81 1.45
N LYS A 539 21.63 16.56 1.33
CA LYS A 539 21.73 17.92 1.91
C LYS A 539 20.62 18.82 1.39
N PHE A 540 20.35 18.77 0.09
CA PHE A 540 19.26 19.52 -0.51
C PHE A 540 17.91 19.12 0.09
N ALA A 541 17.57 17.84 0.12
CA ALA A 541 16.32 17.35 0.70
C ALA A 541 16.16 17.72 2.18
N PHE A 542 17.25 17.63 2.96
CA PHE A 542 17.29 18.08 4.35
C PHE A 542 16.90 19.56 4.47
N THR A 543 17.43 20.42 3.59
CA THR A 543 17.10 21.86 3.61
C THR A 543 15.65 22.17 3.22
N LEU A 544 14.96 21.27 2.49
CA LEU A 544 13.57 21.46 2.10
C LEU A 544 12.58 21.31 3.28
N HIS A 545 12.93 20.54 4.31
CA HIS A 545 12.05 20.15 5.42
C HIS A 545 10.65 19.68 4.95
N PRO A 546 10.54 18.68 4.04
CA PRO A 546 9.28 18.17 3.54
C PRO A 546 8.48 17.41 4.62
N THR A 547 7.17 17.30 4.43
CA THR A 547 6.33 16.42 5.26
C THR A 547 6.81 14.98 5.14
N GLU A 548 7.05 14.55 3.90
CA GLU A 548 7.48 13.20 3.53
C GLU A 548 8.54 13.31 2.43
N SER A 549 9.59 12.49 2.53
CA SER A 549 10.59 12.30 1.49
C SER A 549 10.48 10.89 0.95
N ALA A 550 10.29 10.77 -0.36
CA ALA A 550 10.29 9.51 -1.08
C ALA A 550 11.42 9.51 -2.10
N VAL A 551 12.17 8.41 -2.16
CA VAL A 551 13.23 8.21 -3.14
C VAL A 551 12.88 6.99 -3.97
N SER A 552 13.20 7.03 -5.26
CA SER A 552 13.04 5.92 -6.19
C SER A 552 14.27 5.79 -7.08
N VAL A 553 14.44 4.64 -7.72
CA VAL A 553 15.49 4.40 -8.70
C VAL A 553 14.95 4.67 -10.10
N LEU A 554 15.72 5.41 -10.90
CA LEU A 554 15.47 5.66 -12.30
C LEU A 554 15.28 4.32 -12.99
N THR A 555 14.09 4.10 -13.52
CA THR A 555 13.73 2.82 -14.14
C THR A 555 13.29 3.09 -15.57
N PRO A 556 13.97 2.52 -16.58
CA PRO A 556 13.53 2.61 -17.96
C PRO A 556 12.23 1.81 -18.11
N LEU A 557 11.08 2.47 -18.05
CA LEU A 557 9.78 1.81 -18.20
C LEU A 557 9.41 1.68 -19.69
N PRO A 558 8.83 0.55 -20.13
CA PRO A 558 8.29 0.41 -21.48
C PRO A 558 7.41 1.61 -21.86
N GLY A 559 7.63 2.15 -23.07
CA GLY A 559 6.96 3.35 -23.57
C GLY A 559 7.61 4.69 -23.23
N SER A 560 8.60 4.72 -22.33
CA SER A 560 9.41 5.92 -22.09
C SER A 560 10.50 6.08 -23.15
N LYS A 561 10.93 7.32 -23.40
CA LYS A 561 12.08 7.60 -24.28
C LYS A 561 13.36 6.99 -23.71
N LEU A 562 13.49 6.99 -22.38
CA LEU A 562 14.60 6.37 -21.66
C LEU A 562 14.73 4.88 -21.97
N PHE A 563 13.61 4.13 -21.95
CA PHE A 563 13.61 2.71 -22.28
C PHE A 563 14.03 2.44 -23.73
N GLN A 564 13.52 3.23 -24.67
CA GLN A 564 13.90 3.13 -26.08
C GLN A 564 15.40 3.38 -26.25
N LYS A 565 15.92 4.49 -25.69
CA LYS A 565 17.34 4.85 -25.73
C LYS A 565 18.22 3.74 -25.14
N MET A 566 17.94 3.31 -23.90
CA MET A 566 18.75 2.31 -23.21
C MET A 566 18.69 0.93 -23.87
N THR A 567 17.59 0.59 -24.54
CA THR A 567 17.50 -0.65 -25.32
C THR A 567 18.37 -0.59 -26.57
N GLN A 568 18.35 0.54 -27.30
CA GLN A 568 19.20 0.77 -28.48
C GLN A 568 20.69 0.77 -28.13
N GLU A 569 21.04 1.25 -26.93
CA GLU A 569 22.42 1.29 -26.43
C GLU A 569 22.89 -0.03 -25.77
N ASP A 570 22.08 -1.10 -25.78
CA ASP A 570 22.34 -2.36 -25.03
C ASP A 570 22.69 -2.13 -23.55
N ARG A 571 22.01 -1.17 -22.93
CA ARG A 571 22.22 -0.82 -21.51
C ARG A 571 21.26 -1.52 -20.58
N ILE A 572 20.17 -2.12 -21.05
CA ILE A 572 19.23 -2.84 -20.18
C ILE A 572 19.87 -4.13 -19.68
N ILE A 573 19.95 -4.32 -18.36
CA ILE A 573 20.58 -5.50 -17.74
C ILE A 573 19.70 -6.74 -17.88
N ASN A 574 18.39 -6.58 -17.68
CA ASN A 574 17.42 -7.65 -17.78
C ASN A 574 16.01 -7.08 -18.02
N LEU A 575 15.15 -7.87 -18.65
CA LEU A 575 13.72 -7.58 -18.82
C LEU A 575 12.87 -8.38 -17.80
N ASN A 576 13.43 -8.70 -16.63
CA ASN A 576 12.66 -9.31 -15.57
C ASN A 576 11.85 -8.22 -14.87
N TRP A 577 10.58 -8.06 -15.27
CA TRP A 577 9.68 -7.02 -14.75
C TRP A 577 9.52 -7.01 -13.23
N SER A 578 9.81 -8.12 -12.56
CA SER A 578 9.83 -8.17 -11.10
C SER A 578 10.95 -7.30 -10.47
N ASN A 579 11.91 -6.82 -11.27
CA ASN A 579 12.96 -5.89 -10.89
C ASN A 579 12.61 -4.41 -11.22
N TYR A 580 11.51 -4.14 -11.92
CA TYR A 580 11.12 -2.81 -12.39
C TYR A 580 10.15 -2.13 -11.41
N ALA A 581 10.38 -2.31 -10.11
CA ALA A 581 9.55 -1.77 -9.04
C ALA A 581 10.01 -0.39 -8.52
N LEU A 582 10.89 0.29 -9.28
CA LEU A 582 11.48 1.59 -8.94
C LEU A 582 12.38 1.56 -7.70
N ASP A 583 12.86 0.40 -7.30
CA ASP A 583 13.70 0.17 -6.11
C ASP A 583 15.04 -0.52 -6.43
N ARG A 584 15.34 -0.67 -7.72
CA ARG A 584 16.52 -1.40 -8.20
C ARG A 584 17.01 -0.80 -9.52
N VAL A 585 18.33 -0.83 -9.69
CA VAL A 585 18.95 -0.46 -10.97
C VAL A 585 18.85 -1.64 -11.94
N VAL A 586 18.26 -1.41 -13.10
CA VAL A 586 18.03 -2.43 -14.14
C VAL A 586 18.72 -2.11 -15.46
N PHE A 587 19.66 -1.17 -15.45
CA PHE A 587 20.42 -0.73 -16.61
C PHE A 587 21.89 -0.47 -16.23
N LYS A 588 22.80 -0.54 -17.20
CA LYS A 588 24.24 -0.28 -17.06
C LYS A 588 24.46 1.22 -16.81
N HIS A 589 24.93 1.57 -15.62
CA HIS A 589 25.21 2.95 -15.21
C HIS A 589 26.69 3.28 -15.43
N PRO A 590 27.06 4.44 -16.03
CA PRO A 590 28.44 4.73 -16.41
C PRO A 590 29.42 4.81 -15.23
N PHE A 591 28.95 5.31 -14.08
CA PHE A 591 29.82 5.58 -12.91
C PHE A 591 29.50 4.77 -11.65
N LEU A 592 28.41 4.02 -11.64
CA LEU A 592 27.89 3.42 -10.41
C LEU A 592 27.72 1.94 -10.61
N ASN A 593 28.27 1.16 -9.67
CA ASN A 593 28.05 -0.27 -9.66
C ASN A 593 26.59 -0.57 -9.28
N GLU A 594 25.87 -1.23 -10.17
CA GLU A 594 24.43 -1.47 -10.07
C GLU A 594 24.08 -2.40 -8.92
N TRP A 595 24.97 -3.36 -8.62
CA TRP A 595 24.81 -4.26 -7.50
C TRP A 595 24.92 -3.50 -6.17
N VAL A 596 25.89 -2.59 -6.05
CA VAL A 596 26.05 -1.75 -4.86
C VAL A 596 24.82 -0.86 -4.65
N LEU A 597 24.34 -0.19 -5.70
CA LEU A 597 23.15 0.65 -5.63
C LEU A 597 21.90 -0.15 -5.25
N SER A 598 21.70 -1.29 -5.91
CA SER A 598 20.53 -2.14 -5.68
C SER A 598 20.50 -2.73 -4.28
N SER A 599 21.68 -3.09 -3.74
CA SER A 599 21.81 -3.65 -2.39
C SER A 599 21.69 -2.57 -1.32
N GLY A 600 22.21 -1.36 -1.59
CA GLY A 600 22.14 -0.21 -0.68
C GLY A 600 20.83 0.56 -0.73
N TYR A 601 19.97 0.37 -1.73
CA TYR A 601 18.79 1.20 -1.96
C TYR A 601 17.88 1.30 -0.74
N TYR A 602 17.53 0.20 -0.07
CA TYR A 602 16.62 0.26 1.07
C TYR A 602 17.22 0.98 2.27
N ALA A 603 18.53 0.82 2.49
CA ALA A 603 19.25 1.58 3.52
C ALA A 603 19.24 3.08 3.19
N TYR A 604 19.48 3.44 1.92
CA TYR A 604 19.42 4.82 1.47
C TYR A 604 18.00 5.40 1.56
N PHE A 605 16.98 4.67 1.11
CA PHE A 605 15.57 5.04 1.21
C PHE A 605 15.17 5.34 2.65
N LEU A 606 15.52 4.42 3.58
CA LEU A 606 15.21 4.58 4.99
C LEU A 606 15.99 5.77 5.57
N PHE A 607 17.29 5.86 5.32
CA PHE A 607 18.12 6.98 5.76
C PHE A 607 17.53 8.32 5.29
N PHE A 608 17.17 8.43 4.02
CA PHE A 608 16.61 9.64 3.44
C PHE A 608 15.27 10.00 4.09
N HIS A 609 14.36 9.03 4.22
CA HIS A 609 13.07 9.25 4.88
C HIS A 609 13.25 9.74 6.32
N LEU A 610 14.04 9.01 7.12
CA LEU A 610 14.26 9.26 8.55
C LEU A 610 14.95 10.60 8.83
N THR A 611 15.90 10.99 7.98
CA THR A 611 16.74 12.17 8.26
C THR A 611 16.27 13.45 7.60
N THR A 612 15.42 13.40 6.56
CA THR A 612 15.04 14.60 5.80
C THR A 612 13.57 14.99 5.97
N SER A 613 12.69 14.07 6.37
CA SER A 613 11.25 14.34 6.44
C SER A 613 10.73 14.50 7.85
N ILE A 614 9.69 15.32 8.03
CA ILE A 614 9.03 15.52 9.33
C ILE A 614 8.49 14.20 9.88
N THR A 615 7.90 13.35 9.02
CA THR A 615 7.42 12.02 9.44
C THR A 615 8.56 11.12 9.89
N GLY A 616 9.71 11.19 9.20
CA GLY A 616 10.91 10.44 9.56
C GLY A 616 11.53 10.93 10.87
N HIS A 617 11.61 12.23 11.09
CA HIS A 617 12.07 12.82 12.35
C HIS A 617 11.16 12.46 13.51
N LEU A 618 9.84 12.46 13.30
CA LEU A 618 8.89 12.02 14.31
C LEU A 618 9.09 10.53 14.64
N PHE A 619 9.32 9.69 13.63
CA PHE A 619 9.64 8.28 13.84
C PHE A 619 10.96 8.09 14.59
N LEU A 620 12.02 8.80 14.22
CA LEU A 620 13.29 8.79 14.95
C LEU A 620 13.13 9.31 16.38
N PHE A 621 12.37 10.38 16.59
CA PHE A 621 12.08 10.90 17.91
C PHE A 621 11.37 9.86 18.76
N ILE A 622 10.36 9.19 18.20
CA ILE A 622 9.68 8.07 18.89
C ILE A 622 10.68 6.97 19.20
N LEU A 623 11.59 6.60 18.29
CA LEU A 623 12.60 5.58 18.52
C LEU A 623 13.64 5.97 19.58
N VAL A 624 14.16 7.21 19.54
CA VAL A 624 15.18 7.71 20.48
C VAL A 624 14.56 7.92 21.85
N VAL A 625 13.37 8.50 21.94
CA VAL A 625 12.61 8.53 23.19
C VAL A 625 12.31 7.10 23.65
N ALA A 626 12.05 6.19 22.71
CA ALA A 626 11.91 4.76 22.97
C ALA A 626 13.22 4.02 23.30
N ASP A 627 14.38 4.68 23.26
CA ASP A 627 15.69 4.12 23.62
C ASP A 627 16.31 4.88 24.82
N TYR A 628 15.92 6.13 25.06
CA TYR A 628 16.40 6.96 26.17
C TYR A 628 15.52 6.83 27.42
N LEU A 629 14.23 6.54 27.25
CA LEU A 629 13.33 6.19 28.35
C LEU A 629 13.41 4.71 28.74
N PHE A 630 14.29 3.94 28.10
CA PHE A 630 14.25 2.48 28.04
C PHE A 630 15.62 1.85 28.13
#